data_AF-A0A958SZL0-F1
#
_entry.id   AF-A0A958SZL0-F1
#
_cell.length_a   1.000
_cell.length_b   1.000
_cell.length_c   1.000
_cell.angle_alpha   90.00
_cell.angle_beta   90.00
_cell.angle_gamma   90.00
#
_symmetry.space_group_name_H-M   'P 1'
#
loop_
_entity.id
_entity.type
_entity.pdbx_description
1 polymer ?
#
loop_
_entity_poly.entity_id
_entity_poly.type
_entity_poly.pdbx_seq_one_letter_code
_entity_poly.pdbx_strand_id
1 'polypeptide(L)'
;EWIKIFDTNIYSIIGVMILVGGINMITALLVLILERTQMIGILKAMGNSNWGIRKIFLYNAGYLIVLGLFWGNLIGLGLLYIQKYFEVIKLPMEVYYVKSVPVYINIGYILALNAGTLVLCLVMLLVPSYLISKIAPVKAIRFE
;
A
#
# COMPACT_ATOMS: atom_id res chain seq x y z
N GLU A 1 33.45 3.38 -4.17
CA GLU A 1 32.51 2.79 -5.15
C GLU A 1 31.57 1.75 -4.55
N TRP A 2 32.04 0.90 -3.63
CA TRP A 2 31.22 -0.14 -2.98
C TRP A 2 29.91 0.39 -2.33
N ILE A 3 29.95 1.51 -1.61
CA ILE A 3 28.75 2.13 -1.00
C ILE A 3 27.69 2.50 -2.06
N LYS A 4 28.09 3.06 -3.20
CA LYS A 4 27.16 3.40 -4.28
C LYS A 4 26.46 2.18 -4.89
N ILE A 5 27.14 1.02 -4.92
CA ILE A 5 26.56 -0.24 -5.38
C ILE A 5 25.48 -0.72 -4.39
N PHE A 6 25.74 -0.62 -3.08
CA PHE A 6 24.73 -0.92 -2.06
C PHE A 6 23.53 0.01 -2.12
N ASP A 7 23.75 1.32 -2.25
CA ASP A 7 22.66 2.30 -2.37
C ASP A 7 21.80 1.99 -3.61
N THR A 8 22.43 1.70 -4.75
CA THR A 8 21.73 1.32 -5.99
C THR A 8 20.88 0.06 -5.83
N ASN A 9 21.39 -0.95 -5.11
CA ASN A 9 20.64 -2.18 -4.83
C ASN A 9 19.44 -1.91 -3.92
N ILE A 10 19.61 -1.10 -2.88
CA ILE A 10 18.52 -0.73 -1.96
C ILE A 10 17.40 -0.02 -2.72
N TYR A 11 17.72 0.98 -3.53
CA TYR A 11 16.73 1.70 -4.34
C TYR A 11 16.03 0.76 -5.34
N SER A 12 16.76 -0.18 -5.94
CA SER A 12 16.19 -1.16 -6.87
C SER A 12 15.19 -2.10 -6.17
N ILE A 13 15.54 -2.61 -4.99
CA ILE A 13 14.65 -3.47 -4.20
C ILE A 13 13.39 -2.71 -3.78
N ILE A 14 13.54 -1.48 -3.29
CA ILE A 14 12.40 -0.62 -2.93
C ILE A 14 11.49 -0.39 -4.15
N GLY A 15 12.08 -0.11 -5.31
CA GLY A 15 11.33 0.07 -6.56
C GLY A 15 10.49 -1.16 -6.93
N VAL A 16 11.08 -2.36 -6.86
CA VAL A 16 10.37 -3.61 -7.13
C VAL A 16 9.27 -3.85 -6.10
N MET A 17 9.52 -3.60 -4.82
CA MET A 17 8.50 -3.77 -3.76
C MET A 17 7.31 -2.83 -3.95
N ILE A 18 7.55 -1.57 -4.32
CA ILE A 18 6.48 -0.60 -4.63
C ILE A 18 5.68 -1.08 -5.84
N LEU A 19 6.34 -1.61 -6.88
CA LEU A 19 5.68 -2.12 -8.08
C LEU A 19 4.79 -3.32 -7.74
N VAL A 20 5.34 -4.34 -7.07
CA VAL A 20 4.61 -5.55 -6.67
C VAL A 20 3.44 -5.19 -5.74
N GLY A 21 3.67 -4.34 -4.75
CA GLY A 21 2.63 -3.86 -3.84
C GLY A 21 1.54 -3.06 -4.56
N GLY A 22 1.93 -2.19 -5.51
CA GLY A 22 1.00 -1.42 -6.32
C GLY A 22 0.11 -2.28 -7.19
N ILE A 23 0.67 -3.31 -7.86
CA ILE A 23 -0.12 -4.27 -8.64
C ILE A 23 -1.11 -5.01 -7.73
N ASN A 24 -0.64 -5.52 -6.58
CA ASN A 24 -1.51 -6.21 -5.63
C ASN A 24 -2.66 -5.29 -5.18
N MET A 25 -2.35 -4.05 -4.85
CA MET A 25 -3.35 -3.07 -4.46
C MET A 25 -4.40 -2.80 -5.55
N ILE A 26 -3.97 -2.69 -6.81
CA ILE A 26 -4.87 -2.56 -7.96
C ILE A 26 -5.75 -3.80 -8.07
N THR A 27 -5.19 -5.01 -7.99
CA THR A 27 -5.97 -6.25 -8.07
C THR A 27 -6.98 -6.37 -6.94
N ALA A 28 -6.61 -6.03 -5.71
CA ALA A 28 -7.53 -6.04 -4.57
C ALA A 28 -8.70 -5.07 -4.78
N LEU A 29 -8.44 -3.85 -5.26
CA LEU A 29 -9.53 -2.91 -5.57
C LEU A 29 -10.43 -3.43 -6.70
N LEU A 30 -9.87 -4.02 -7.74
CA LEU A 30 -10.63 -4.60 -8.85
C LEU A 30 -11.55 -5.72 -8.37
N VAL A 31 -11.03 -6.66 -7.58
CA VAL A 31 -11.84 -7.73 -6.96
C VAL A 31 -12.97 -7.13 -6.13
N LEU A 32 -12.67 -6.13 -5.30
CA LEU A 32 -13.66 -5.45 -4.46
C LEU A 32 -14.77 -4.77 -5.29
N ILE A 33 -14.42 -4.19 -6.44
CA ILE A 33 -15.39 -3.62 -7.40
C ILE A 33 -16.25 -4.73 -8.02
N LEU A 34 -15.64 -5.84 -8.45
CA LEU A 34 -16.31 -6.96 -9.11
C LEU A 34 -17.34 -7.63 -8.19
N GLU A 35 -16.96 -7.91 -6.94
CA GLU A 35 -17.86 -8.47 -5.92
C GLU A 35 -19.06 -7.56 -5.60
N ARG A 36 -18.90 -6.24 -5.79
CA ARG A 36 -19.92 -5.23 -5.51
C ARG A 36 -20.58 -4.68 -6.78
N THR A 37 -20.45 -5.35 -7.93
CA THR A 37 -21.02 -4.91 -9.22
C THR A 37 -22.53 -4.71 -9.18
N GLN A 38 -23.28 -5.62 -8.55
CA GLN A 38 -24.73 -5.49 -8.40
C GLN A 38 -25.12 -4.24 -7.61
N MET A 39 -24.41 -3.95 -6.50
CA MET A 39 -24.62 -2.75 -5.70
C MET A 39 -24.36 -1.48 -6.52
N ILE A 40 -23.30 -1.47 -7.36
CA ILE A 40 -23.01 -0.38 -8.28
C ILE A 40 -24.16 -0.19 -9.28
N GLY A 41 -24.70 -1.28 -9.83
CA GLY A 41 -25.84 -1.26 -10.76
C GLY A 41 -27.09 -0.63 -10.15
N ILE A 42 -27.45 -1.03 -8.93
CA ILE A 42 -28.60 -0.49 -8.19
C ILE A 42 -28.40 0.99 -7.88
N LEU A 43 -27.22 1.39 -7.39
CA LEU A 43 -26.92 2.80 -7.09
C LEU A 43 -27.00 3.69 -8.35
N LYS A 44 -26.54 3.20 -9.50
CA LYS A 44 -26.69 3.93 -10.78
C LYS A 44 -28.14 4.01 -11.23
N ALA A 45 -28.92 2.94 -11.06
CA ALA A 45 -30.35 2.92 -11.39
C ALA A 45 -31.17 3.89 -10.52
N MET A 46 -30.76 4.09 -9.27
CA MET A 46 -31.32 5.10 -8.37
C MET A 46 -30.87 6.54 -8.67
N GLY A 47 -30.08 6.75 -9.73
CA GLY A 47 -29.64 8.09 -10.18
C GLY A 47 -28.32 8.57 -9.57
N ASN A 48 -27.57 7.72 -8.87
CA ASN A 48 -26.28 8.14 -8.31
C ASN A 48 -25.23 8.34 -9.42
N SER A 49 -24.45 9.41 -9.30
CA SER A 49 -23.38 9.70 -10.26
C SER A 49 -22.21 8.71 -10.13
N ASN A 50 -21.51 8.45 -11.25
CA ASN A 50 -20.28 7.64 -11.24
C ASN A 50 -19.25 8.16 -10.22
N TRP A 51 -19.23 9.47 -9.97
CA TRP A 51 -18.30 10.10 -9.03
C TRP A 51 -18.68 9.82 -7.56
N GLY A 52 -19.98 9.81 -7.24
CA GLY A 52 -20.47 9.42 -5.92
C GLY A 52 -20.11 7.96 -5.59
N ILE A 53 -20.29 7.06 -6.56
CA ILE A 53 -19.90 5.65 -6.40
C ILE A 53 -18.39 5.54 -6.24
N ARG A 54 -17.60 6.23 -7.07
CA ARG A 54 -16.13 6.23 -6.98
C ARG A 54 -15.63 6.66 -5.59
N LYS A 55 -16.26 7.67 -4.98
CA LYS A 55 -15.94 8.10 -3.62
C LYS A 55 -16.10 6.97 -2.60
N ILE A 56 -17.19 6.21 -2.66
CA ILE A 56 -17.44 5.10 -1.72
C ILE A 56 -16.30 4.07 -1.77
N PHE A 57 -15.87 3.69 -2.98
CA PHE A 57 -14.76 2.75 -3.15
C PHE A 57 -13.42 3.34 -2.69
N LEU A 58 -13.16 4.62 -2.97
CA LEU A 58 -11.94 5.30 -2.49
C LEU A 58 -11.90 5.41 -0.96
N TYR A 59 -13.04 5.66 -0.29
CA TYR A 59 -13.13 5.64 1.17
C TYR A 59 -12.86 4.25 1.74
N ASN A 60 -13.48 3.22 1.16
CA ASN A 60 -13.26 1.85 1.60
C ASN A 60 -11.80 1.41 1.40
N ALA A 61 -11.20 1.76 0.26
CA ALA A 61 -9.80 1.50 0.00
C ALA A 61 -8.88 2.28 0.94
N GLY A 62 -9.19 3.55 1.23
CA GLY A 62 -8.49 4.36 2.22
C GLY A 62 -8.54 3.74 3.62
N TYR A 63 -9.69 3.20 4.02
CA TYR A 63 -9.83 2.49 5.29
C TYR A 63 -8.92 1.25 5.34
N LEU A 64 -8.87 0.45 4.27
CA LEU A 64 -7.97 -0.70 4.16
C LEU A 64 -6.49 -0.28 4.20
N ILE A 65 -6.12 0.83 3.56
CA ILE A 65 -4.75 1.39 3.63
C ILE A 65 -4.40 1.75 5.07
N VAL A 66 -5.27 2.46 5.79
CA VAL A 66 -4.99 2.89 7.17
C VAL A 66 -4.82 1.70 8.11
N LEU A 67 -5.67 0.67 7.98
CA LEU A 67 -5.50 -0.58 8.72
C LEU A 67 -4.19 -1.29 8.36
N GLY A 68 -3.85 -1.35 7.08
CA GLY A 68 -2.59 -1.92 6.60
C GLY A 68 -1.37 -1.16 7.13
N LEU A 69 -1.42 0.18 7.14
CA LEU A 69 -0.39 1.03 7.73
C LEU A 69 -0.30 0.79 9.24
N PHE A 70 -1.41 0.68 9.96
CA PHE A 70 -1.39 0.42 11.39
C PHE A 70 -0.64 -0.89 11.72
N TRP A 71 -1.05 -2.00 11.09
CA TRP A 71 -0.41 -3.29 11.30
C TRP A 71 1.03 -3.34 10.76
N GLY A 72 1.28 -2.70 9.62
CA GLY A 72 2.61 -2.61 9.03
C GLY A 72 3.59 -1.84 9.92
N ASN A 73 3.16 -0.72 10.52
CA ASN A 73 3.98 0.01 11.48
C ASN A 73 4.15 -0.78 12.77
N LEU A 74 3.10 -1.44 13.27
CA LEU A 74 3.20 -2.26 14.49
C LEU A 74 4.27 -3.35 14.33
N ILE A 75 4.23 -4.10 13.23
CA ILE A 75 5.19 -5.16 12.95
C ILE A 75 6.57 -4.57 12.63
N GLY A 76 6.65 -3.57 11.74
CA GLY A 76 7.91 -2.98 11.31
C GLY A 76 8.67 -2.28 12.44
N LEU A 77 8.00 -1.40 13.19
CA LEU A 77 8.59 -0.75 14.36
C LEU A 77 8.89 -1.77 15.46
N GLY A 78 8.03 -2.77 15.66
CA GLY A 78 8.28 -3.87 16.58
C GLY A 78 9.60 -4.57 16.29
N LEU A 79 9.84 -4.95 15.04
CA LEU A 79 11.10 -5.54 14.61
C LEU A 79 12.31 -4.61 14.80
N LEU A 80 12.16 -3.32 14.50
CA LEU A 80 13.23 -2.34 14.72
C LEU A 80 13.58 -2.18 16.20
N TYR A 81 12.58 -2.15 17.09
CA TYR A 81 12.82 -2.09 18.53
C TYR A 81 13.45 -3.37 19.07
N ILE A 82 12.98 -4.54 18.61
CA ILE A 82 13.61 -5.83 18.97
C ILE A 82 15.08 -5.82 18.56
N GLN A 83 15.39 -5.43 17.32
CA GLN A 83 16.77 -5.36 16.84
C GLN A 83 17.61 -4.35 17.64
N LYS A 84 17.02 -3.20 18.02
CA LYS A 84 17.72 -2.16 18.79
C LYS A 84 18.09 -2.59 20.21
N TYR A 85 17.23 -3.35 20.89
CA TYR A 85 17.47 -3.75 22.30
C TYR A 85 18.09 -5.13 22.45
N PHE A 86 17.73 -6.09 21.61
CA PHE A 86 18.19 -7.48 21.71
C PHE A 86 19.35 -7.81 20.76
N GLU A 87 19.69 -6.90 19.83
CA GLU A 87 20.80 -7.07 18.88
C GLU A 87 20.81 -8.45 18.19
N VAL A 88 19.62 -8.92 17.81
CA VAL A 88 19.40 -10.29 17.32
C VAL A 88 20.25 -10.56 16.07
N ILE A 89 20.33 -9.58 15.16
CA ILE A 89 21.20 -9.63 13.99
C ILE A 89 22.57 -9.06 14.35
N LYS A 90 23.54 -9.96 14.50
CA LYS A 90 24.95 -9.65 14.74
C LYS A 90 25.71 -9.66 13.42
N LEU A 91 26.66 -8.73 13.28
CA LEU A 91 27.54 -8.66 12.12
C LEU A 91 28.91 -9.24 12.48
N PRO A 92 29.57 -9.97 11.57
CA PRO A 92 30.95 -10.39 11.79
C PRO A 92 31.84 -9.14 11.89
N MET A 93 32.39 -8.91 13.08
CA MET A 93 33.22 -7.73 13.41
C MET A 93 34.42 -7.58 12.49
N GLU A 94 34.94 -8.69 11.95
CA GLU A 94 36.08 -8.71 11.03
C GLU A 94 35.82 -8.01 9.69
N VAL A 95 34.56 -7.93 9.27
CA VAL A 95 34.18 -7.35 7.96
C VAL A 95 33.48 -6.00 8.14
N TYR A 96 32.68 -5.83 9.19
CA TYR A 96 31.80 -4.68 9.35
C TYR A 96 32.19 -3.71 10.46
N TYR A 97 33.20 -4.01 11.29
CA TYR A 97 33.67 -3.18 12.42
C TYR A 97 32.59 -2.76 13.46
N VAL A 98 31.36 -3.30 13.35
CA VAL A 98 30.26 -3.10 14.30
C VAL A 98 29.74 -4.46 14.77
N LYS A 99 29.40 -4.58 16.06
CA LYS A 99 28.89 -5.83 16.66
C LYS A 99 27.46 -6.18 16.23
N SER A 100 26.65 -5.16 15.94
CA SER A 100 25.23 -5.26 15.64
C SER A 100 24.84 -4.22 14.58
N VAL A 101 23.75 -4.47 13.86
CA VAL A 101 23.21 -3.49 12.89
C VAL A 101 22.66 -2.28 13.66
N PRO A 102 23.23 -1.07 13.50
CA PRO A 102 22.75 0.10 14.21
C PRO A 102 21.37 0.54 13.67
N VAL A 103 20.40 0.69 14.56
CA VAL A 103 19.03 1.09 14.21
C VAL A 103 18.77 2.54 14.61
N TYR A 104 18.56 3.41 13.62
CA TYR A 104 18.17 4.80 13.83
C TYR A 104 16.68 4.99 13.60
N ILE A 105 15.93 5.27 14.67
CA ILE A 105 14.48 5.49 14.65
C ILE A 105 14.22 6.98 14.83
N ASN A 106 13.72 7.65 13.79
CA ASN A 106 13.34 9.05 13.83
C ASN A 106 11.83 9.19 13.52
N ILE A 107 11.11 9.87 14.40
CA ILE A 107 9.67 10.07 14.29
C ILE A 107 9.31 10.84 13.01
N GLY A 108 10.14 11.81 12.61
CA GLY A 108 9.96 12.57 11.37
C GLY A 108 10.00 11.68 10.13
N TYR A 109 10.96 10.74 10.06
CA TYR A 109 11.01 9.78 8.95
C TYR A 109 9.82 8.82 8.95
N ILE A 110 9.37 8.36 10.11
CA ILE A 110 8.19 7.48 10.22
C ILE A 110 6.94 8.22 9.71
N LEU A 111 6.72 9.47 10.14
CA LEU A 111 5.58 10.27 9.71
C LEU A 111 5.64 10.57 8.21
N ALA A 112 6.81 10.97 7.69
CA ALA A 112 7.01 11.22 6.27
C ALA A 112 6.76 9.96 5.42
N LEU A 113 7.22 8.80 5.87
CA LEU A 113 7.03 7.52 5.19
C LEU A 113 5.55 7.10 5.19
N ASN A 114 4.85 7.27 6.30
CA ASN A 114 3.42 6.98 6.40
C ASN A 114 2.60 7.90 5.49
N ALA A 115 2.86 9.21 5.53
CA ALA A 115 2.19 10.18 4.66
C ALA A 115 2.49 9.89 3.18
N GLY A 116 3.75 9.63 2.83
CA GLY A 116 4.17 9.29 1.48
C GLY A 116 3.49 8.02 0.96
N THR A 117 3.47 6.96 1.77
CA THR A 117 2.79 5.70 1.41
C THR A 117 1.29 5.93 1.20
N LEU A 118 0.62 6.65 2.09
CA LEU A 118 -0.81 6.92 1.97
C LEU A 118 -1.14 7.69 0.70
N VAL A 119 -0.38 8.74 0.38
CA VAL A 119 -0.55 9.51 -0.86
C VAL A 119 -0.30 8.64 -2.08
N LEU A 120 0.79 7.88 -2.10
CA LEU A 120 1.17 7.04 -3.24
C LEU A 120 0.12 5.96 -3.51
N CYS A 121 -0.36 5.28 -2.47
CA CYS A 121 -1.43 4.30 -2.57
C CYS A 121 -2.74 4.93 -3.08
N LEU A 122 -3.15 6.09 -2.55
CA LEU A 122 -4.34 6.79 -3.03
C LEU A 122 -4.23 7.18 -4.52
N VAL A 123 -3.07 7.69 -4.95
CA VAL A 123 -2.82 8.02 -6.36
C VAL A 123 -2.90 6.77 -7.25
N MET A 124 -2.30 5.66 -6.83
CA MET A 124 -2.39 4.40 -7.56
C MET A 124 -3.83 3.90 -7.73
N LEU A 125 -4.68 4.06 -6.71
CA LEU A 125 -6.10 3.67 -6.74
C LEU A 125 -6.97 4.55 -7.66
N LEU A 126 -6.50 5.76 -8.02
CA LEU A 126 -7.23 6.60 -8.97
C LEU A 126 -7.35 5.93 -10.35
N VAL A 127 -6.35 5.15 -10.77
CA VAL A 127 -6.35 4.45 -12.06
C VAL A 127 -7.47 3.42 -12.16
N PRO A 128 -7.52 2.36 -11.31
CA PRO A 128 -8.57 1.35 -11.40
C PRO A 128 -9.96 1.89 -11.05
N SER A 129 -10.07 2.91 -10.19
CA SER A 129 -11.37 3.50 -9.86
C SER A 129 -12.07 4.18 -11.04
N TYR A 130 -11.35 4.48 -12.14
CA TYR A 130 -11.97 4.96 -13.37
C TYR A 130 -12.76 3.86 -14.10
N LEU A 131 -12.45 2.58 -13.91
CA LEU A 131 -13.22 1.47 -14.51
C LEU A 131 -14.68 1.44 -14.05
N ILE A 132 -15.00 1.99 -12.87
CA ILE A 132 -16.37 2.13 -12.35
C ILE A 132 -17.26 2.91 -13.34
N SER A 133 -16.69 3.89 -14.05
CA SER A 133 -17.42 4.67 -15.06
C SER A 133 -17.88 3.82 -16.25
N LYS A 134 -17.16 2.73 -16.57
CA LYS A 134 -17.45 1.85 -17.71
C LYS A 134 -18.46 0.73 -17.40
N ILE A 135 -18.84 0.54 -16.14
CA ILE A 135 -19.83 -0.48 -15.74
C ILE A 135 -21.24 0.01 -16.13
N ALA A 136 -21.86 -0.63 -17.12
CA ALA A 136 -23.21 -0.31 -17.59
C ALA A 136 -24.28 -0.93 -16.68
N PRO A 137 -25.29 -0.16 -16.20
CA PRO A 137 -26.30 -0.64 -15.25
C PRO A 137 -27.14 -1.82 -15.78
N VAL A 138 -27.42 -1.85 -17.08
CA VAL A 138 -28.21 -2.92 -17.73
C VAL A 138 -27.49 -4.29 -17.67
N LYS A 139 -26.15 -4.32 -17.70
CA LYS A 139 -25.37 -5.56 -17.54
C LYS A 139 -25.15 -5.96 -16.07
N ALA A 140 -25.39 -5.05 -15.12
CA ALA A 140 -25.17 -5.31 -13.70
C ALA A 140 -26.41 -5.87 -12.97
N ILE A 141 -27.61 -5.61 -13.51
CA ILE A 141 -28.89 -6.08 -12.95
C ILE A 141 -29.40 -7.34 -13.68
N ARG A 142 -29.05 -7.52 -14.95
CA ARG A 142 -29.14 -8.83 -15.61
C ARG A 142 -27.85 -9.60 -15.35
N PHE A 143 -27.85 -10.42 -14.32
CA PHE A 143 -26.93 -11.54 -14.21
C PHE A 143 -27.72 -12.82 -14.47
N GLU A 144 -27.16 -13.69 -15.31
CA GLU A 144 -27.05 -15.09 -14.90
C GLU A 144 -26.16 -15.17 -13.67
#